data_AF-A4I4W3-F1
#
_entry.id   AF-A4I4W3-F1
#
_cell.length_a   1.000
_cell.length_b   1.000
_cell.length_c   1.000
_cell.angle_alpha   90.00
_cell.angle_beta   90.00
_cell.angle_gamma   90.00
#
_symmetry.space_group_name_H-M   'P 1'
#
loop_
_entity.id
_entity.type
_entity.pdbx_description
1 polymer ?
#
loop_
_entity_poly.entity_id
_entity_poly.type
_entity_poly.pdbx_seq_one_letter_code
_entity_poly.pdbx_strand_id
1 'polypeptide(L)'
;MSRYQCSLCQLETLENDLNFCVCCRAAVCAKCTLACYPNRKSVGLCVRCTPPDYGFACGRCRRHISYGDIEFFCDMCAVPICFTCVASGTSFECGQLKCSLCCECPMSQAPRNLVVRHEVDDAMLRQLPIPLVSSATPLAAPPPQARAAAAAVAATKSTKYRKLFGREKLGEGAQGVVYKCHTEENEVVVVKEMVFNDTDVTAFEAQARQVERMRQLNHPHLIRYLDVSVQKDPLRICVVMPFYSEGDLKKFIERQRKPVTEVKLCSIVLQIAGALNYLHRQEPPLVHRDIKPENILLLNHEEQVLLMDLDLCRTVDVTASVIKRRELSPTYEYRAPELEKSHGDTKADVFSLGVVMFVLATLPDFPCVRTDSGEMLVFSASKWSPSSLKRAIQREIRRVQRYTYSEEFIRLVVAMLVHQPAARPTSGAVIYRLQKIMEQRLMEGKE
;
A
#
# COMPACT_ATOMS: atom_id res chain seq x y z
N MET A 1 18.77 -50.47 3.42
CA MET A 1 18.53 -49.29 4.29
C MET A 1 18.85 -49.69 5.71
N SER A 2 19.63 -48.88 6.41
CA SER A 2 20.03 -49.09 7.80
C SER A 2 18.83 -48.87 8.74
N ARG A 3 18.64 -49.76 9.72
CA ARG A 3 17.62 -49.62 10.76
C ARG A 3 18.30 -49.24 12.08
N TYR A 4 17.67 -48.33 12.82
CA TYR A 4 18.16 -47.83 14.10
C TYR A 4 17.08 -47.98 15.17
N GLN A 5 17.48 -48.10 16.44
CA GLN A 5 16.53 -48.13 17.56
C GLN A 5 16.28 -46.73 18.08
N CYS A 6 15.00 -46.39 18.28
CA CYS A 6 14.63 -45.15 18.95
C CYS A 6 15.15 -45.16 20.40
N SER A 7 15.89 -44.12 20.82
CA SER A 7 16.45 -44.06 22.17
C SER A 7 15.41 -44.02 23.31
N LEU A 8 14.14 -43.75 23.00
CA LEU A 8 13.05 -43.68 23.99
C LEU A 8 12.21 -44.95 24.05
N CYS A 9 11.69 -45.43 22.92
CA CYS A 9 10.82 -46.61 22.89
C CYS A 9 11.51 -47.90 22.44
N GLN A 10 12.79 -47.84 22.04
CA GLN A 10 13.62 -48.97 21.58
C GLN A 10 13.10 -49.70 20.33
N LEU A 11 12.04 -49.20 19.68
CA LEU A 11 11.52 -49.75 18.43
C LEU A 11 12.45 -49.44 17.26
N GLU A 12 12.63 -50.41 16.36
CA GLU A 12 13.35 -50.22 15.10
C GLU A 12 12.64 -49.20 14.21
N THR A 13 13.40 -48.25 13.69
CA THR A 13 12.94 -47.15 12.84
C THR A 13 13.95 -46.95 11.70
N LEU A 14 13.47 -46.56 10.51
CA LEU A 14 14.35 -46.23 9.39
C LEU A 14 15.10 -44.92 9.68
N GLU A 15 16.32 -44.80 9.18
CA GLU A 15 17.16 -43.61 9.38
C GLU A 15 16.46 -42.29 9.00
N ASN A 16 15.69 -42.28 7.90
CA ASN A 16 14.96 -41.11 7.42
C ASN A 16 13.76 -40.71 8.31
N ASP A 17 13.35 -41.60 9.22
CA ASP A 17 12.19 -41.39 10.12
C ASP A 17 12.63 -41.04 11.56
N LEU A 18 13.93 -40.86 11.79
CA LEU A 18 14.48 -40.42 13.07
C LEU A 18 14.59 -38.90 13.15
N ASN A 19 14.21 -38.36 14.30
CA ASN A 19 14.42 -36.97 14.68
C ASN A 19 15.45 -36.89 15.80
N PHE A 20 16.39 -35.97 15.71
CA PHE A 20 17.33 -35.65 16.78
C PHE A 20 16.76 -34.57 17.69
N CYS A 21 16.64 -34.87 18.98
CA CYS A 21 16.16 -33.90 19.96
C CYS A 21 17.17 -32.74 20.13
N VAL A 22 16.73 -31.48 20.01
CA VAL A 22 17.59 -30.30 20.22
C VAL A 22 18.12 -30.21 21.65
N CYS A 23 17.36 -30.66 22.64
CA CYS A 23 17.75 -30.54 24.05
C CYS A 23 18.70 -31.66 24.50
N CYS A 24 18.46 -32.91 24.09
CA CYS A 24 19.23 -34.07 24.59
C CYS A 24 19.99 -34.85 23.51
N ARG A 25 19.86 -34.47 22.23
CA ARG A 25 20.47 -35.14 21.05
C ARG A 25 20.11 -36.61 20.83
N ALA A 26 19.16 -37.15 21.59
CA ALA A 26 18.67 -38.51 21.37
C ALA A 26 17.99 -38.62 19.99
N ALA A 27 18.30 -39.71 19.27
CA ALA A 27 17.61 -40.08 18.04
C ALA A 27 16.28 -40.76 18.41
N VAL A 28 15.17 -40.12 18.08
CA VAL A 28 13.83 -40.57 18.45
C VAL A 28 12.96 -40.75 17.22
N CYS A 29 12.11 -41.77 17.22
CA CYS A 29 11.15 -41.95 16.14
C CYS A 29 10.08 -40.84 16.18
N ALA A 30 9.32 -40.70 15.10
CA ALA A 30 8.22 -39.74 15.00
C ALA A 30 7.26 -39.78 16.22
N LYS A 31 6.91 -40.99 16.72
CA LYS A 31 6.02 -41.15 17.89
C LYS A 31 6.60 -40.58 19.19
N CYS A 32 7.92 -40.58 19.31
CA CYS A 32 8.65 -40.08 20.48
C CYS A 32 9.10 -38.61 20.32
N THR A 33 8.72 -37.98 19.21
CA THR A 33 8.99 -36.58 18.91
C THR A 33 7.77 -35.74 19.33
N LEU A 34 7.98 -34.81 20.25
CA LEU A 34 6.96 -33.86 20.70
C LEU A 34 6.70 -32.76 19.66
N ALA A 35 7.76 -32.27 19.01
CA ALA A 35 7.67 -31.23 17.98
C ALA A 35 8.81 -31.36 16.95
N CYS A 36 8.56 -31.00 15.69
CA CYS A 36 9.57 -30.98 14.62
C CYS A 36 9.80 -29.55 14.10
N TYR A 37 11.00 -29.27 13.61
CA TYR A 37 11.35 -27.97 13.02
C TYR A 37 11.28 -28.03 11.48
N PRO A 38 10.43 -27.22 10.82
CA PRO A 38 10.21 -27.36 9.38
C PRO A 38 11.43 -27.02 8.51
N ASN A 39 12.38 -26.23 9.01
CA ASN A 39 13.61 -25.91 8.28
C ASN A 39 14.69 -27.01 8.39
N ARG A 40 14.53 -28.02 9.25
CA ARG A 40 15.46 -29.16 9.43
C ARG A 40 14.67 -30.45 9.63
N LYS A 41 14.43 -31.20 8.54
CA LYS A 41 13.56 -32.40 8.51
C LYS A 41 13.91 -33.52 9.49
N SER A 42 15.10 -33.52 10.09
CA SER A 42 15.57 -34.54 11.05
C SER A 42 15.83 -33.98 12.46
N VAL A 43 15.38 -32.77 12.77
CA VAL A 43 15.61 -32.13 14.07
C VAL A 43 14.26 -31.85 14.74
N GLY A 44 14.15 -32.16 16.02
CA GLY A 44 12.91 -31.99 16.78
C GLY A 44 13.14 -31.83 18.28
N LEU A 45 12.08 -31.91 19.07
CA LEU A 45 12.09 -31.98 20.52
C LEU A 45 11.50 -33.33 20.91
N CYS A 46 12.17 -34.13 21.76
CA CYS A 46 11.57 -35.38 22.22
C CYS A 46 10.59 -35.14 23.37
N VAL A 47 9.68 -36.08 23.59
CA VAL A 47 8.65 -36.00 24.66
C VAL A 47 9.20 -35.88 26.08
N ARG A 48 10.49 -36.15 26.31
CA ARG A 48 11.13 -35.99 27.63
C ARG A 48 11.70 -34.59 27.87
N CYS A 49 11.86 -33.78 26.83
CA CYS A 49 12.48 -32.47 26.94
C CYS A 49 11.44 -31.37 26.87
N THR A 50 11.60 -30.34 27.69
CA THR A 50 10.82 -29.11 27.62
C THR A 50 11.42 -28.16 26.58
N PRO A 51 10.61 -27.42 25.81
CA PRO A 51 11.12 -26.36 24.94
C PRO A 51 11.91 -25.35 25.78
N PRO A 52 13.07 -24.86 25.33
CA PRO A 52 13.77 -23.79 26.03
C PRO A 52 12.94 -22.50 25.98
N ASP A 53 13.00 -21.71 27.05
CA ASP A 53 12.31 -20.41 27.13
C ASP A 53 13.05 -19.40 26.23
N TYR A 54 12.50 -19.13 25.05
CA TYR A 54 13.08 -18.19 24.09
C TYR A 54 12.21 -16.94 23.93
N GLY A 55 12.91 -15.81 24.02
CA GLY A 55 12.42 -14.50 23.62
C GLY A 55 12.70 -14.19 22.16
N PHE A 56 11.71 -13.68 21.44
CA PHE A 56 11.89 -13.22 20.06
C PHE A 56 11.90 -11.71 20.01
N ALA A 57 12.66 -11.11 19.10
CA ALA A 57 12.56 -9.68 18.83
C ALA A 57 11.57 -9.44 17.69
N CYS A 58 10.62 -8.54 17.89
CA CYS A 58 9.75 -8.06 16.83
C CYS A 58 10.61 -7.57 15.64
N GLY A 59 10.34 -8.07 14.44
CA GLY A 59 11.06 -7.68 13.22
C GLY A 59 11.04 -6.19 12.91
N ARG A 60 10.11 -5.43 13.53
CA ARG A 60 9.92 -4.01 13.28
C ARG A 60 10.40 -3.11 14.43
N CYS A 61 9.81 -3.24 15.61
CA CYS A 61 10.16 -2.39 16.76
C CYS A 61 11.28 -2.97 17.62
N ARG A 62 11.77 -4.18 17.32
CA ARG A 62 12.78 -4.92 18.09
C ARG A 62 12.39 -5.23 19.55
N ARG A 63 11.15 -4.95 19.96
CA ARG A 63 10.64 -5.30 21.28
C ARG A 63 10.59 -6.82 21.44
N HIS A 64 10.90 -7.29 22.64
CA HIS A 64 10.76 -8.68 23.03
C HIS A 64 9.31 -9.17 22.92
N ILE A 65 9.13 -10.38 22.37
CA ILE A 65 7.88 -11.14 22.27
C ILE A 65 8.17 -12.50 22.92
N SER A 66 7.45 -12.84 23.97
CA SER A 66 7.53 -14.17 24.57
C SER A 66 6.94 -15.19 23.61
N TYR A 67 7.41 -16.44 23.65
CA TYR A 67 6.94 -17.50 22.74
C TYR A 67 5.40 -17.62 22.67
N GLY A 68 4.74 -17.59 23.83
CA GLY A 68 3.27 -17.68 23.91
C GLY A 68 2.51 -16.48 23.35
N ASP A 69 3.18 -15.35 23.10
CA ASP A 69 2.58 -14.10 22.62
C ASP A 69 2.80 -13.89 21.10
N ILE A 70 3.40 -14.87 20.40
CA ILE A 70 3.63 -14.77 18.96
C ILE A 70 2.33 -15.06 18.20
N GLU A 71 1.70 -14.01 17.69
CA GLU A 71 0.48 -14.12 16.89
C GLU A 71 0.70 -14.07 15.38
N PHE A 72 1.80 -13.46 14.90
CA PHE A 72 2.04 -13.20 13.48
C PHE A 72 3.53 -13.38 13.11
N PHE A 73 3.83 -14.03 11.98
CA PHE A 73 5.20 -14.27 11.51
C PHE A 73 5.32 -14.28 9.96
N CYS A 74 6.50 -13.94 9.40
CA CYS A 74 6.75 -14.05 7.94
C CYS A 74 6.80 -15.53 7.55
N ASP A 75 6.04 -15.95 6.54
CA ASP A 75 6.08 -17.36 6.09
C ASP A 75 7.45 -17.79 5.57
N MET A 76 8.26 -16.85 5.08
CA MET A 76 9.56 -17.12 4.50
C MET A 76 10.73 -17.08 5.50
N CYS A 77 10.76 -16.11 6.43
CA CYS A 77 11.87 -15.94 7.38
C CYS A 77 11.49 -16.15 8.85
N ALA A 78 10.24 -16.54 9.13
CA ALA A 78 9.69 -16.79 10.46
C ALA A 78 9.81 -15.64 11.48
N VAL A 79 10.28 -14.45 11.08
CA VAL A 79 10.43 -13.31 11.98
C VAL A 79 9.05 -12.89 12.50
N PRO A 80 8.85 -12.84 13.83
CA PRO A 80 7.57 -12.44 14.39
C PRO A 80 7.40 -10.93 14.40
N ILE A 81 6.16 -10.48 14.33
CA ILE A 81 5.80 -9.08 14.56
C ILE A 81 4.87 -9.02 15.79
N CYS A 82 5.15 -8.07 16.70
CA CYS A 82 4.32 -7.96 17.90
C CYS A 82 2.93 -7.44 17.52
N PHE A 83 1.92 -7.83 18.31
CA PHE A 83 0.55 -7.35 18.16
C PHE A 83 0.49 -5.82 18.07
N THR A 84 1.27 -5.08 18.87
CA THR A 84 1.31 -3.61 18.82
C THR A 84 1.72 -3.07 17.43
N CYS A 85 2.66 -3.72 16.75
CA CYS A 85 3.08 -3.32 15.40
C CYS A 85 2.04 -3.70 14.33
N VAL A 86 1.33 -4.82 14.49
CA VAL A 86 0.19 -5.15 13.62
C VAL A 86 -0.93 -4.14 13.82
N ALA A 87 -1.41 -3.97 15.05
CA ALA A 87 -2.47 -3.04 15.43
C ALA A 87 -2.15 -1.55 15.18
N SER A 88 -0.87 -1.21 14.97
CA SER A 88 -0.50 0.13 14.50
C SER A 88 -0.89 0.37 13.04
N GLY A 89 -1.30 -0.66 12.31
CA GLY A 89 -1.69 -0.65 10.91
C GLY A 89 -0.54 -0.45 9.92
N THR A 90 0.58 0.11 10.37
CA THR A 90 1.76 0.38 9.53
C THR A 90 2.35 -0.85 8.85
N SER A 91 1.97 -2.07 9.25
CA SER A 91 2.53 -3.36 8.78
C SER A 91 1.83 -3.92 7.54
N PHE A 92 0.75 -3.27 7.10
CA PHE A 92 0.02 -3.63 5.90
C PHE A 92 0.51 -2.84 4.70
N GLU A 93 0.85 -3.54 3.62
CA GLU A 93 1.07 -2.96 2.29
C GLU A 93 0.17 -3.70 1.30
N CYS A 94 -0.52 -2.96 0.42
CA CYS A 94 -1.45 -3.55 -0.57
C CYS A 94 -2.54 -4.44 0.06
N GLY A 95 -2.91 -4.17 1.31
CA GLY A 95 -3.91 -4.95 2.04
C GLY A 95 -3.44 -6.27 2.64
N GLN A 96 -2.16 -6.62 2.50
CA GLN A 96 -1.56 -7.81 3.11
C GLN A 96 -0.59 -7.42 4.22
N LEU A 97 -0.55 -8.20 5.32
CA LEU A 97 0.46 -8.03 6.36
C LEU A 97 1.82 -8.46 5.80
N LYS A 98 2.79 -7.55 5.73
CA LYS A 98 4.13 -7.82 5.18
C LYS A 98 5.21 -7.83 6.25
N CYS A 99 6.23 -8.63 6.01
CA CYS A 99 7.42 -8.62 6.83
C CYS A 99 8.28 -7.38 6.61
N SER A 100 8.89 -6.89 7.69
CA SER A 100 9.84 -5.77 7.62
C SER A 100 11.22 -6.13 7.03
N LEU A 101 11.56 -7.42 6.94
CA LEU A 101 12.86 -7.92 6.46
C LEU A 101 12.76 -8.65 5.11
N CYS A 102 11.71 -9.47 4.93
CA CYS A 102 11.42 -10.21 3.71
C CYS A 102 10.43 -9.35 2.88
N CYS A 103 10.90 -8.40 2.05
CA CYS A 103 10.10 -7.28 1.53
C CYS A 103 8.84 -7.62 0.69
N GLU A 104 8.60 -8.89 0.37
CA GLU A 104 7.51 -9.31 -0.51
C GLU A 104 6.68 -10.50 -0.02
N CYS A 105 7.04 -11.20 1.06
CA CYS A 105 6.24 -12.34 1.51
C CYS A 105 5.15 -11.94 2.50
N PRO A 106 3.93 -12.51 2.36
CA PRO A 106 2.87 -12.33 3.34
C PRO A 106 3.27 -12.93 4.70
N MET A 107 2.72 -12.35 5.75
CA MET A 107 2.81 -12.89 7.11
C MET A 107 1.56 -13.70 7.42
N SER A 108 1.75 -14.87 8.01
CA SER A 108 0.67 -15.74 8.47
C SER A 108 0.34 -15.49 9.94
N GLN A 109 -0.93 -15.67 10.29
CA GLN A 109 -1.37 -15.75 11.69
C GLN A 109 -0.99 -17.12 12.25
N ALA A 110 -0.34 -17.14 13.41
CA ALA A 110 -0.09 -18.37 14.13
C ALA A 110 -1.43 -18.96 14.60
N PRO A 111 -1.74 -20.24 14.32
CA PRO A 111 -2.87 -20.90 14.95
C PRO A 111 -2.65 -20.87 16.47
N ARG A 112 -3.68 -20.49 17.26
CA ARG A 112 -3.59 -20.35 18.74
C ARG A 112 -2.99 -21.56 19.47
N ASN A 113 -2.95 -22.74 18.83
CA ASN A 113 -2.50 -24.01 19.40
C ASN A 113 -1.39 -24.72 18.59
N LEU A 114 -0.70 -24.06 17.67
CA LEU A 114 0.44 -24.70 16.99
C LEU A 114 1.75 -24.15 17.52
N VAL A 115 2.52 -25.08 18.08
CA VAL A 115 3.94 -24.99 18.43
C VAL A 115 4.73 -24.65 17.16
N VAL A 116 4.69 -23.39 16.74
CA VAL A 116 5.28 -22.90 15.49
C VAL A 116 6.76 -22.62 15.72
N ARG A 117 7.58 -23.43 15.05
CA ARG A 117 8.75 -23.07 14.23
C ARG A 117 9.81 -22.16 14.88
N HIS A 118 10.78 -22.74 15.58
CA HIS A 118 12.13 -22.16 15.54
C HIS A 118 12.73 -22.43 14.15
N GLU A 119 13.39 -21.43 13.56
CA GLU A 119 14.51 -21.72 12.69
C GLU A 119 15.66 -22.17 13.59
N VAL A 120 16.00 -23.46 13.56
CA VAL A 120 17.27 -23.92 14.13
C VAL A 120 18.38 -23.46 13.20
N ASP A 121 18.92 -22.27 13.45
CA ASP A 121 20.14 -21.78 12.81
C ASP A 121 21.38 -22.29 13.56
N ASP A 122 22.56 -22.16 12.95
CA ASP A 122 23.81 -22.62 13.57
C ASP A 122 24.17 -21.82 14.83
N ALA A 123 23.66 -20.59 14.99
CA ALA A 123 23.88 -19.79 16.20
C ALA A 123 23.06 -20.33 17.38
N MET A 124 21.82 -20.74 17.14
CA MET A 124 20.94 -21.40 18.11
C MET A 124 21.51 -22.75 18.54
N LEU A 125 21.98 -23.58 17.60
CA LEU A 125 22.64 -24.85 17.93
C LEU A 125 23.87 -24.67 18.82
N ARG A 126 24.60 -23.55 18.66
CA ARG A 126 25.76 -23.20 19.49
C ARG A 126 25.39 -22.73 20.89
N GLN A 127 24.20 -22.19 21.10
CA GLN A 127 23.71 -21.70 22.39
C GLN A 127 22.99 -22.76 23.23
N LEU A 128 22.61 -23.89 22.64
CA LEU A 128 21.98 -24.99 23.37
C LEU A 128 22.98 -25.59 24.37
N PRO A 129 22.60 -25.78 25.65
CA PRO A 129 23.48 -26.30 26.68
C PRO A 129 23.93 -27.72 26.30
N ILE A 130 25.20 -27.85 25.92
CA ILE A 130 25.86 -29.14 25.72
C ILE A 130 26.15 -29.71 27.11
N PRO A 131 25.75 -30.96 27.45
CA PRO A 131 26.34 -31.65 28.59
C PRO A 131 27.83 -31.80 28.30
N LEU A 132 28.65 -31.01 28.97
CA LEU A 132 30.09 -30.92 28.77
C LEU A 132 30.72 -32.32 28.89
N VAL A 133 31.19 -32.86 27.76
CA VAL A 133 32.38 -33.72 27.74
C VAL A 133 33.47 -32.92 27.01
N SER A 134 34.49 -32.64 27.82
CA SER A 134 35.80 -32.02 27.61
C SER A 134 36.32 -31.73 26.18
N SER A 135 36.92 -30.53 26.10
CA SER A 135 38.12 -30.10 25.35
C SER A 135 38.11 -30.09 23.82
N ALA A 136 38.10 -28.88 23.24
CA ALA A 136 39.23 -28.33 22.45
C ALA A 136 38.99 -26.86 22.03
N THR A 137 40.11 -26.14 21.95
CA THR A 137 40.40 -24.71 21.71
C THR A 137 40.14 -24.21 20.25
N PRO A 138 40.22 -22.89 19.97
CA PRO A 138 39.35 -22.19 19.02
C PRO A 138 40.00 -21.76 17.70
N LEU A 139 39.18 -21.36 16.72
CA LEU A 139 39.61 -20.63 15.52
C LEU A 139 38.86 -19.30 15.35
N ALA A 140 39.64 -18.31 14.91
CA ALA A 140 39.35 -16.88 14.82
C ALA A 140 38.56 -16.45 13.56
N ALA A 141 38.06 -15.21 13.61
CA ALA A 141 37.12 -14.59 12.67
C ALA A 141 37.77 -13.73 11.56
N PRO A 142 37.09 -13.57 10.40
CA PRO A 142 37.29 -12.50 9.42
C PRO A 142 35.98 -11.68 9.17
N PRO A 143 36.00 -10.53 8.44
CA PRO A 143 35.47 -9.27 8.95
C PRO A 143 34.16 -8.76 8.31
N PRO A 144 33.58 -7.67 8.85
CA PRO A 144 32.33 -7.07 8.39
C PRO A 144 32.59 -5.92 7.42
N GLN A 145 31.88 -5.86 6.29
CA GLN A 145 31.71 -4.61 5.54
C GLN A 145 30.52 -4.71 4.58
N ALA A 146 29.32 -4.56 5.13
CA ALA A 146 28.12 -4.25 4.35
C ALA A 146 27.38 -3.09 5.02
N ARG A 147 28.03 -1.93 5.03
CA ARG A 147 27.41 -0.62 5.30
C ARG A 147 27.97 0.38 4.31
N ALA A 148 27.38 0.40 3.11
CA ALA A 148 27.44 1.56 2.22
C ALA A 148 26.00 2.00 1.99
N ALA A 149 25.53 2.83 2.92
CA ALA A 149 24.28 3.56 2.78
C ALA A 149 24.42 4.56 1.62
N ALA A 150 23.36 4.58 0.80
CA ALA A 150 22.95 5.62 -0.13
C ALA A 150 23.67 6.97 0.03
N ALA A 151 24.57 7.26 -0.91
CA ALA A 151 25.09 8.60 -1.14
C ALA A 151 25.10 8.90 -2.65
N ALA A 152 24.55 10.06 -2.99
CA ALA A 152 24.62 10.78 -4.27
C ALA A 152 23.65 10.38 -5.40
N VAL A 153 22.41 10.87 -5.30
CA VAL A 153 21.64 11.26 -6.51
C VAL A 153 21.81 12.77 -6.68
N ALA A 154 22.98 13.17 -7.16
CA ALA A 154 23.18 14.49 -7.74
C ALA A 154 22.74 14.42 -9.21
N ALA A 155 21.70 15.19 -9.55
CA ALA A 155 21.18 15.52 -10.87
C ALA A 155 21.92 14.98 -12.11
N THR A 156 21.83 13.67 -12.37
CA THR A 156 22.10 13.14 -13.71
C THR A 156 20.95 13.59 -14.61
N LYS A 157 21.19 14.57 -15.50
CA LYS A 157 20.32 14.84 -16.63
C LYS A 157 20.26 13.56 -17.48
N SER A 158 19.28 12.70 -17.23
CA SER A 158 19.14 11.43 -17.94
C SER A 158 19.02 11.70 -19.43
N THR A 159 19.94 11.17 -20.23
CA THR A 159 19.92 11.29 -21.69
C THR A 159 18.89 10.34 -22.32
N LYS A 160 18.40 9.35 -21.57
CA LYS A 160 17.54 8.26 -22.04
C LYS A 160 16.24 8.73 -22.69
N TYR A 161 15.67 9.83 -22.21
CA TYR A 161 14.33 10.30 -22.63
C TYR A 161 14.39 11.46 -23.64
N ARG A 162 15.58 11.79 -24.19
CA ARG A 162 15.72 12.87 -25.18
C ARG A 162 15.20 12.53 -26.57
N LYS A 163 15.25 11.25 -26.95
CA LYS A 163 14.76 10.77 -28.24
C LYS A 163 13.70 9.72 -28.00
N LEU A 164 12.48 10.02 -28.46
CA LEU A 164 11.31 9.18 -28.29
C LEU A 164 10.72 8.89 -29.67
N PHE A 165 10.41 7.62 -29.92
CA PHE A 165 9.94 7.10 -31.21
C PHE A 165 8.50 6.60 -31.11
N GLY A 166 7.85 6.41 -32.25
CA GLY A 166 6.53 5.76 -32.33
C GLY A 166 5.42 6.51 -31.58
N ARG A 167 5.35 7.85 -31.72
CA ARG A 167 4.32 8.69 -31.08
C ARG A 167 2.90 8.26 -31.48
N GLU A 168 2.25 7.50 -30.62
CA GLU A 168 0.84 7.14 -30.71
C GLU A 168 0.03 8.08 -29.80
N LYS A 169 -0.93 8.83 -30.35
CA LYS A 169 -1.75 9.75 -29.56
C LYS A 169 -2.74 8.97 -28.69
N LEU A 170 -2.61 9.08 -27.37
CA LEU A 170 -3.54 8.48 -26.40
C LEU A 170 -4.72 9.39 -26.09
N GLY A 171 -4.52 10.71 -26.13
CA GLY A 171 -5.57 11.69 -25.84
C GLY A 171 -5.10 13.14 -26.01
N GLU A 172 -6.06 14.06 -26.06
CA GLU A 172 -5.84 15.51 -26.09
C GLU A 172 -6.91 16.19 -25.25
N GLY A 173 -6.51 17.18 -24.44
CA GLY A 173 -7.43 17.96 -23.63
C GLY A 173 -6.89 19.36 -23.34
N ALA A 174 -7.56 20.09 -22.46
CA ALA A 174 -7.17 21.46 -22.08
C ALA A 174 -5.73 21.57 -21.51
N GLN A 175 -5.16 20.44 -21.07
CA GLN A 175 -3.83 20.35 -20.47
C GLN A 175 -2.77 19.78 -21.43
N GLY A 176 -3.04 19.78 -22.74
CA GLY A 176 -2.09 19.33 -23.77
C GLY A 176 -2.41 17.95 -24.35
N VAL A 177 -1.42 17.39 -25.04
CA VAL A 177 -1.54 16.14 -25.79
C VAL A 177 -0.72 15.04 -25.12
N VAL A 178 -1.29 13.86 -25.00
CA VAL A 178 -0.64 12.69 -24.39
C VAL A 178 -0.31 11.68 -25.49
N TYR A 179 0.96 11.28 -25.54
CA TYR A 179 1.48 10.30 -26.48
C TYR A 179 2.05 9.10 -25.74
N LYS A 180 1.83 7.91 -26.29
CA LYS A 180 2.63 6.73 -26.00
C LYS A 180 3.81 6.71 -26.95
N CYS A 181 5.01 6.44 -26.41
CA CYS A 181 6.26 6.46 -27.15
C CYS A 181 7.16 5.31 -26.71
N HIS A 182 8.23 5.09 -27.47
CA HIS A 182 9.32 4.19 -27.12
C HIS A 182 10.65 4.96 -26.98
N THR A 183 11.47 4.58 -26.01
CA THR A 183 12.86 5.08 -25.89
C THR A 183 13.78 4.37 -26.89
N GLU A 184 15.04 4.83 -27.02
CA GLU A 184 16.09 4.10 -27.79
C GLU A 184 16.29 2.66 -27.28
N GLU A 185 16.01 2.39 -26.00
CA GLU A 185 16.10 1.07 -25.37
C GLU A 185 14.79 0.25 -25.49
N ASN A 186 13.84 0.68 -26.32
CA ASN A 186 12.50 0.09 -26.50
C ASN A 186 11.59 0.11 -25.26
N GLU A 187 11.97 0.77 -24.16
CA GLU A 187 11.07 1.02 -23.02
C GLU A 187 9.87 1.85 -23.49
N VAL A 188 8.65 1.39 -23.14
CA VAL A 188 7.40 2.09 -23.44
C VAL A 188 7.15 3.15 -22.37
N VAL A 189 6.93 4.39 -22.81
CA VAL A 189 6.71 5.55 -21.93
C VAL A 189 5.51 6.38 -22.40
N VAL A 190 4.99 7.21 -21.50
CA VAL A 190 3.98 8.23 -21.81
C VAL A 190 4.63 9.61 -21.77
N VAL A 191 4.32 10.44 -22.76
CA VAL A 191 4.74 11.84 -22.83
C VAL A 191 3.52 12.73 -22.84
N LYS A 192 3.40 13.59 -21.85
CA LYS A 192 2.44 14.70 -21.86
C LYS A 192 3.13 15.96 -22.38
N GLU A 193 2.63 16.51 -23.48
CA GLU A 193 3.18 17.68 -24.17
C GLU A 193 2.22 18.87 -24.02
N MET A 194 2.71 19.95 -23.41
CA MET A 194 2.01 21.23 -23.23
C MET A 194 2.71 22.30 -24.05
N VAL A 195 1.98 22.95 -24.95
CA VAL A 195 2.47 24.07 -25.78
C VAL A 195 1.78 25.35 -25.33
N PHE A 196 2.56 26.40 -25.10
CA PHE A 196 2.07 27.70 -24.64
C PHE A 196 2.23 28.73 -25.76
N ASN A 197 1.35 29.73 -25.78
CA ASN A 197 1.52 30.87 -26.67
C ASN A 197 2.69 31.72 -26.19
N ASP A 198 3.41 32.36 -27.12
CA ASP A 198 4.57 33.22 -26.78
C ASP A 198 4.22 34.39 -25.86
N THR A 199 2.94 34.78 -25.77
CA THR A 199 2.43 35.80 -24.85
C THR A 199 2.24 35.30 -23.41
N ASP A 200 2.21 33.99 -23.18
CA ASP A 200 1.90 33.36 -21.88
C ASP A 200 3.17 32.95 -21.09
N VAL A 201 4.27 33.69 -21.25
CA VAL A 201 5.59 33.39 -20.62
C VAL A 201 5.47 33.19 -19.11
N THR A 202 4.68 34.00 -18.42
CA THR A 202 4.50 33.91 -16.96
C THR A 202 3.81 32.62 -16.53
N ALA A 203 2.79 32.17 -17.29
CA ALA A 203 2.11 30.91 -17.06
C ALA A 203 3.03 29.72 -17.37
N PHE A 204 3.80 29.81 -18.45
CA PHE A 204 4.82 28.83 -18.81
C PHE A 204 5.88 28.67 -17.70
N GLU A 205 6.44 29.77 -17.19
CA GLU A 205 7.44 29.72 -16.12
C GLU A 205 6.88 29.19 -14.80
N ALA A 206 5.63 29.54 -14.47
CA ALA A 206 4.95 28.99 -13.30
C ALA A 206 4.74 27.47 -13.44
N GLN A 207 4.28 27.01 -14.61
CA GLN A 207 4.12 25.59 -14.88
C GLN A 207 5.46 24.85 -14.88
N ALA A 208 6.51 25.43 -15.46
CA ALA A 208 7.86 24.85 -15.46
C ALA A 208 8.41 24.61 -14.04
N ARG A 209 8.21 25.58 -13.13
CA ARG A 209 8.57 25.40 -11.71
C ARG A 209 7.73 24.32 -11.04
N GLN A 210 6.45 24.24 -11.37
CA GLN A 210 5.54 23.27 -10.79
C GLN A 210 5.88 21.83 -11.21
N VAL A 211 6.13 21.59 -12.50
CA VAL A 211 6.50 20.24 -12.98
C VAL A 211 7.83 19.77 -12.41
N GLU A 212 8.80 20.67 -12.23
CA GLU A 212 10.09 20.31 -11.59
C GLU A 212 9.90 19.95 -10.12
N ARG A 213 8.98 20.61 -9.42
CA ARG A 213 8.60 20.21 -8.07
C ARG A 213 7.93 18.84 -8.04
N MET A 214 6.99 18.59 -8.95
CA MET A 214 6.32 17.27 -9.04
C MET A 214 7.33 16.15 -9.37
N ARG A 215 8.37 16.45 -10.16
CA ARG A 215 9.46 15.53 -10.47
C ARG A 215 10.29 15.11 -9.25
N GLN A 216 10.23 15.83 -8.13
CA GLN A 216 10.92 15.43 -6.91
C GLN A 216 10.12 14.41 -6.08
N LEU A 217 8.82 14.23 -6.37
CA LEU A 217 7.95 13.35 -5.62
C LEU A 217 8.24 11.87 -5.92
N ASN A 218 8.30 11.04 -4.88
CA ASN A 218 8.59 9.62 -5.00
C ASN A 218 7.77 8.82 -3.97
N HIS A 219 6.77 8.08 -4.45
CA HIS A 219 5.91 7.23 -3.64
C HIS A 219 5.37 6.08 -4.52
N PRO A 220 5.28 4.83 -4.02
CA PRO A 220 4.89 3.67 -4.84
C PRO A 220 3.50 3.78 -5.49
N HIS A 221 2.57 4.49 -4.85
CA HIS A 221 1.20 4.71 -5.34
C HIS A 221 0.99 6.12 -5.90
N LEU A 222 2.04 6.79 -6.36
CA LEU A 222 1.99 8.10 -7.00
C LEU A 222 2.80 8.06 -8.30
N ILE A 223 2.27 8.63 -9.39
CA ILE A 223 2.95 8.65 -10.68
C ILE A 223 4.33 9.32 -10.57
N ARG A 224 5.36 8.64 -11.09
CA ARG A 224 6.72 9.16 -11.13
C ARG A 224 6.96 9.93 -12.43
N TYR A 225 7.48 11.15 -12.35
CA TYR A 225 8.01 11.84 -13.53
C TYR A 225 9.45 11.36 -13.75
N LEU A 226 9.65 10.60 -14.82
CA LEU A 226 10.94 10.06 -15.23
C LEU A 226 11.87 11.17 -15.72
N ASP A 227 11.31 12.09 -16.53
CA ASP A 227 12.01 13.27 -17.00
C ASP A 227 11.07 14.44 -17.29
N VAL A 228 11.63 15.63 -17.32
CA VAL A 228 10.91 16.87 -17.64
C VAL A 228 11.81 17.67 -18.58
N SER A 229 11.26 18.07 -19.72
CA SER A 229 11.95 18.95 -20.66
C SER A 229 11.17 20.25 -20.82
N VAL A 230 11.89 21.37 -20.71
CA VAL A 230 11.35 22.73 -20.81
C VAL A 230 12.08 23.42 -21.95
N GLN A 231 11.35 23.83 -22.98
CA GLN A 231 11.87 24.48 -24.18
C GLN A 231 11.25 25.87 -24.30
N LYS A 232 12.05 26.85 -24.70
CA LYS A 232 11.63 28.26 -24.78
C LYS A 232 11.31 28.73 -26.20
N ASP A 233 11.55 27.89 -27.20
CA ASP A 233 11.28 28.20 -28.61
C ASP A 233 10.98 26.89 -29.37
N PRO A 234 9.68 26.52 -29.56
CA PRO A 234 8.50 27.16 -28.97
C PRO A 234 8.42 26.94 -27.45
N LEU A 235 7.63 27.75 -26.74
CA LEU A 235 7.32 27.54 -25.31
C LEU A 235 6.61 26.19 -25.12
N ARG A 236 7.36 25.19 -24.65
CA ARG A 236 6.87 23.82 -24.55
C ARG A 236 7.41 23.12 -23.31
N ILE A 237 6.52 22.39 -22.63
CA ILE A 237 6.87 21.52 -21.51
C ILE A 237 6.48 20.10 -21.88
N CYS A 238 7.41 19.15 -21.79
CA CYS A 238 7.12 17.73 -21.92
C CYS A 238 7.46 17.01 -20.61
N VAL A 239 6.51 16.21 -20.12
CA VAL A 239 6.66 15.36 -18.93
C VAL A 239 6.64 13.90 -19.38
N VAL A 240 7.69 13.16 -19.04
CA VAL A 240 7.84 11.73 -19.37
C VAL A 240 7.53 10.90 -18.14
N MET A 241 6.67 9.90 -18.29
CA MET A 241 6.17 9.02 -17.23
C MET A 241 6.18 7.55 -17.67
N PRO A 242 6.22 6.58 -16.74
CA PRO A 242 6.06 5.18 -17.09
C PRO A 242 4.69 4.94 -17.74
N PHE A 243 4.64 4.01 -18.70
CA PHE A 243 3.38 3.53 -19.26
C PHE A 243 2.82 2.38 -18.42
N TYR A 244 1.55 2.47 -18.04
CA TYR A 244 0.81 1.40 -17.37
C TYR A 244 -0.30 0.89 -18.30
N SER A 245 -0.25 -0.40 -18.62
CA SER A 245 -1.09 -1.02 -19.66
C SER A 245 -2.46 -1.51 -19.16
N GLU A 246 -2.65 -1.63 -17.84
CA GLU A 246 -3.86 -2.23 -17.26
C GLU A 246 -5.05 -1.26 -17.20
N GLY A 247 -4.84 0.01 -17.57
CA GLY A 247 -5.88 1.04 -17.59
C GLY A 247 -6.09 1.70 -16.23
N ASP A 248 -7.29 2.22 -16.03
CA ASP A 248 -7.67 3.08 -14.91
C ASP A 248 -8.82 2.48 -14.09
N LEU A 249 -9.04 3.03 -12.90
CA LEU A 249 -10.07 2.56 -11.97
C LEU A 249 -11.49 2.77 -12.52
N LYS A 250 -11.69 3.73 -13.43
CA LYS A 250 -12.98 3.92 -14.11
C LYS A 250 -13.31 2.70 -14.97
N LYS A 251 -12.38 2.22 -15.79
CA LYS A 251 -12.54 0.97 -16.57
C LYS A 251 -12.66 -0.26 -15.68
N PHE A 252 -12.00 -0.29 -14.52
CA PHE A 252 -12.23 -1.35 -13.53
C PHE A 252 -13.68 -1.37 -13.05
N ILE A 253 -14.22 -0.21 -12.64
CA ILE A 253 -15.60 -0.05 -12.18
C ILE A 253 -16.60 -0.49 -13.25
N GLU A 254 -16.41 -0.06 -14.50
CA GLU A 254 -17.30 -0.40 -15.63
C GLU A 254 -17.33 -1.91 -15.95
N ARG A 255 -16.24 -2.62 -15.67
CA ARG A 255 -16.16 -4.09 -15.86
C ARG A 255 -16.82 -4.87 -14.72
N GLN A 256 -17.09 -4.24 -13.57
CA GLN A 256 -17.66 -4.95 -12.43
C GLN A 256 -19.11 -5.36 -12.70
N ARG A 257 -19.37 -6.68 -12.59
CA ARG A 257 -20.74 -7.24 -12.61
C ARG A 257 -21.28 -7.58 -11.23
N LYS A 258 -20.44 -7.43 -10.21
CA LYS A 258 -20.76 -7.65 -8.80
C LYS A 258 -20.12 -6.51 -8.00
N PRO A 259 -20.68 -6.17 -6.82
CA PRO A 259 -20.03 -5.22 -5.92
C PRO A 259 -18.59 -5.64 -5.58
N VAL A 260 -17.71 -4.66 -5.41
CA VAL A 260 -16.31 -4.88 -5.02
C VAL A 260 -16.27 -5.35 -3.56
N THR A 261 -15.48 -6.38 -3.23
CA THR A 261 -15.38 -6.83 -1.84
C THR A 261 -14.82 -5.73 -0.94
N GLU A 262 -15.22 -5.71 0.34
CA GLU A 262 -14.77 -4.69 1.28
C GLU A 262 -13.24 -4.70 1.42
N VAL A 263 -12.62 -5.87 1.42
CA VAL A 263 -11.16 -6.03 1.51
C VAL A 263 -10.46 -5.42 0.30
N LYS A 264 -10.92 -5.75 -0.93
CA LYS A 264 -10.34 -5.20 -2.17
C LYS A 264 -10.52 -3.69 -2.25
N LEU A 265 -11.72 -3.21 -1.92
CA LEU A 265 -12.06 -1.80 -1.88
C LEU A 265 -11.17 -1.06 -0.87
N CYS A 266 -11.04 -1.57 0.35
CA CYS A 266 -10.18 -0.98 1.37
C CYS A 266 -8.71 -0.98 0.94
N SER A 267 -8.22 -2.03 0.27
CA SER A 267 -6.86 -2.06 -0.28
C SER A 267 -6.62 -0.95 -1.31
N ILE A 268 -7.54 -0.77 -2.27
CA ILE A 268 -7.46 0.31 -3.28
C ILE A 268 -7.41 1.68 -2.58
N VAL A 269 -8.35 1.95 -1.67
CA VAL A 269 -8.45 3.26 -1.00
C VAL A 269 -7.26 3.49 -0.07
N LEU A 270 -6.72 2.46 0.57
CA LEU A 270 -5.54 2.54 1.44
C LEU A 270 -4.30 3.00 0.66
N GLN A 271 -4.09 2.44 -0.54
CA GLN A 271 -2.97 2.80 -1.41
C GLN A 271 -3.03 4.27 -1.84
N ILE A 272 -4.21 4.76 -2.24
CA ILE A 272 -4.42 6.17 -2.61
C ILE A 272 -4.33 7.09 -1.38
N ALA A 273 -4.89 6.69 -0.23
CA ALA A 273 -4.75 7.45 1.01
C ALA A 273 -3.28 7.56 1.45
N GLY A 274 -2.46 6.54 1.20
CA GLY A 274 -1.00 6.57 1.38
C GLY A 274 -0.34 7.66 0.54
N ALA A 275 -0.64 7.69 -0.76
CA ALA A 275 -0.14 8.72 -1.68
C ALA A 275 -0.59 10.14 -1.27
N LEU A 276 -1.86 10.31 -0.89
CA LEU A 276 -2.37 11.58 -0.37
C LEU A 276 -1.68 12.00 0.92
N ASN A 277 -1.49 11.08 1.87
CA ASN A 277 -0.76 11.38 3.11
C ASN A 277 0.70 11.77 2.83
N TYR A 278 1.33 11.21 1.80
CA TYR A 278 2.65 11.64 1.34
C TYR A 278 2.62 13.09 0.78
N LEU A 279 1.65 13.43 -0.08
CA LEU A 279 1.48 14.78 -0.61
C LEU A 279 1.16 15.82 0.47
N HIS A 280 0.25 15.49 1.38
CA HIS A 280 -0.21 16.36 2.46
C HIS A 280 0.89 16.66 3.50
N ARG A 281 1.96 15.85 3.54
CA ARG A 281 3.12 16.02 4.43
C ARG A 281 4.32 16.69 3.78
N GLN A 282 4.23 17.07 2.50
CA GLN A 282 5.27 17.90 1.88
C GLN A 282 5.33 19.26 2.60
N GLU A 283 6.45 19.96 2.50
CA GLU A 283 6.63 21.29 3.07
C GLU A 283 6.89 22.32 1.96
N PRO A 284 5.93 23.19 1.64
CA PRO A 284 4.55 23.23 2.13
C PRO A 284 3.66 22.07 1.59
N PRO A 285 2.53 21.75 2.26
CA PRO A 285 1.64 20.66 1.85
C PRO A 285 1.12 20.80 0.43
N LEU A 286 1.06 19.68 -0.29
CA LEU A 286 0.49 19.60 -1.63
C LEU A 286 -0.93 19.02 -1.57
N VAL A 287 -1.84 19.58 -2.37
CA VAL A 287 -3.21 19.11 -2.56
C VAL A 287 -3.39 18.76 -4.03
N HIS A 288 -3.87 17.56 -4.34
CA HIS A 288 -4.02 17.03 -5.70
C HIS A 288 -5.18 17.65 -6.47
N ARG A 289 -6.35 17.77 -5.84
CA ARG A 289 -7.54 18.51 -6.30
C ARG A 289 -8.32 17.93 -7.49
N ASP A 290 -7.98 16.73 -7.96
CA ASP A 290 -8.67 16.04 -9.05
C ASP A 290 -8.68 14.52 -8.85
N ILE A 291 -8.96 14.09 -7.62
CA ILE A 291 -9.09 12.66 -7.31
C ILE A 291 -10.40 12.14 -7.90
N LYS A 292 -10.29 11.24 -8.86
CA LYS A 292 -11.39 10.53 -9.54
C LYS A 292 -10.89 9.21 -10.12
N PRO A 293 -11.77 8.25 -10.44
CA PRO A 293 -11.36 6.94 -10.93
C PRO A 293 -10.51 6.96 -12.22
N GLU A 294 -10.70 7.94 -13.09
CA GLU A 294 -9.92 8.13 -14.32
C GLU A 294 -8.45 8.49 -14.04
N ASN A 295 -8.17 9.09 -12.88
CA ASN A 295 -6.83 9.50 -12.46
C ASN A 295 -6.17 8.47 -11.53
N ILE A 296 -6.69 7.24 -11.46
CA ILE A 296 -6.15 6.15 -10.65
C ILE A 296 -5.82 4.99 -11.58
N LEU A 297 -4.54 4.73 -11.86
CA LEU A 297 -4.12 3.63 -12.74
C LEU A 297 -4.04 2.31 -11.99
N LEU A 298 -4.28 1.21 -12.71
CA LEU A 298 -4.15 -0.16 -12.26
C LEU A 298 -2.77 -0.71 -12.62
N LEU A 299 -2.23 -1.58 -11.77
CA LEU A 299 -0.98 -2.30 -12.01
C LEU A 299 -0.95 -3.64 -11.24
N ASN A 300 -0.02 -4.51 -11.61
CA ASN A 300 0.21 -5.81 -10.98
C ASN A 300 -1.06 -6.66 -10.94
N HIS A 301 -1.69 -6.84 -12.10
CA HIS A 301 -2.95 -7.59 -12.23
C HIS A 301 -4.09 -7.00 -11.41
N GLU A 302 -4.21 -5.67 -11.40
CA GLU A 302 -5.23 -4.92 -10.67
C GLU A 302 -5.13 -5.04 -9.14
N GLU A 303 -4.03 -5.59 -8.58
CA GLU A 303 -3.78 -5.66 -7.14
C GLU A 303 -3.24 -4.35 -6.55
N GLN A 304 -2.62 -3.53 -7.40
CA GLN A 304 -2.09 -2.25 -7.00
C GLN A 304 -2.70 -1.11 -7.82
N VAL A 305 -2.74 0.05 -7.20
CA VAL A 305 -3.18 1.29 -7.81
C VAL A 305 -2.16 2.41 -7.62
N LEU A 306 -2.14 3.36 -8.54
CA LEU A 306 -1.33 4.56 -8.40
C LEU A 306 -2.15 5.80 -8.79
N LEU A 307 -1.93 6.89 -8.07
CA LEU A 307 -2.56 8.17 -8.35
C LEU A 307 -1.76 8.94 -9.40
N MET A 308 -2.41 9.38 -10.46
CA MET A 308 -1.81 10.14 -11.57
C MET A 308 -2.46 11.53 -11.75
N ASP A 309 -1.98 12.30 -12.73
CA ASP A 309 -2.49 13.63 -13.09
C ASP A 309 -2.29 14.68 -11.97
N LEU A 310 -1.02 15.06 -11.77
CA LEU A 310 -0.61 16.07 -10.79
C LEU A 310 -0.73 17.50 -11.34
N ASP A 311 -1.42 17.72 -12.45
CA ASP A 311 -1.43 19.02 -13.13
C ASP A 311 -2.20 20.09 -12.35
N LEU A 312 -3.20 19.68 -11.56
CA LEU A 312 -3.91 20.56 -10.62
C LEU A 312 -3.32 20.55 -9.20
N CYS A 313 -2.28 19.73 -8.99
CA CYS A 313 -1.60 19.62 -7.71
C CYS A 313 -0.91 20.94 -7.38
N ARG A 314 -1.11 21.48 -6.18
CA ARG A 314 -0.50 22.75 -5.76
C ARG A 314 -0.36 22.86 -4.25
N THR A 315 0.44 23.83 -3.82
CA THR A 315 0.57 24.16 -2.40
C THR A 315 -0.66 24.88 -1.88
N VAL A 316 -0.97 24.68 -0.60
CA VAL A 316 -2.10 25.34 0.07
C VAL A 316 -1.98 26.88 0.05
N ASP A 317 -0.75 27.43 0.00
CA ASP A 317 -0.51 28.88 0.12
C ASP A 317 -0.59 29.69 -1.19
N VAL A 318 -0.87 29.08 -2.36
CA VAL A 318 -0.96 29.85 -3.62
C VAL A 318 -2.23 30.69 -3.62
N THR A 319 -2.12 32.01 -3.81
CA THR A 319 -3.25 32.97 -3.81
C THR A 319 -4.14 32.88 -5.05
N ALA A 320 -5.41 33.32 -4.92
CA ALA A 320 -6.50 33.14 -5.91
C ALA A 320 -6.25 33.81 -7.27
N SER A 321 -5.31 34.75 -7.35
CA SER A 321 -5.00 35.52 -8.55
C SER A 321 -4.45 34.70 -9.72
N VAL A 322 -3.87 33.53 -9.46
CA VAL A 322 -3.27 32.69 -10.52
C VAL A 322 -4.29 31.70 -11.13
N ILE A 323 -5.35 31.37 -10.41
CA ILE A 323 -6.36 30.40 -10.86
C ILE A 323 -7.33 31.12 -11.79
N LYS A 324 -7.18 30.94 -13.09
CA LYS A 324 -8.26 31.31 -14.00
C LYS A 324 -9.47 30.45 -13.62
N ARG A 325 -10.66 31.06 -13.48
CA ARG A 325 -11.95 30.37 -13.27
C ARG A 325 -12.21 29.23 -14.30
N ARG A 326 -11.48 29.21 -15.42
CA ARG A 326 -11.41 28.13 -16.42
C ARG A 326 -10.72 26.84 -15.93
N GLU A 327 -10.02 26.84 -14.78
CA GLU A 327 -9.40 25.67 -14.14
C GLU A 327 -10.37 24.82 -13.30
N LEU A 328 -11.68 25.14 -13.31
CA LEU A 328 -12.67 24.22 -12.75
C LEU A 328 -12.63 22.92 -13.55
N SER A 329 -12.10 21.84 -12.94
CA SER A 329 -12.13 20.48 -13.51
C SER A 329 -13.53 20.16 -14.07
N PRO A 330 -13.66 19.50 -15.23
CA PRO A 330 -14.96 19.13 -15.79
C PRO A 330 -15.77 18.22 -14.84
N THR A 331 -15.08 17.50 -13.97
CA THR A 331 -15.63 16.44 -13.12
C THR A 331 -16.07 17.00 -11.76
N TYR A 332 -17.27 17.60 -11.69
CA TYR A 332 -17.77 18.28 -10.50
C TYR A 332 -18.34 17.32 -9.43
N GLU A 333 -18.65 16.08 -9.81
CA GLU A 333 -19.29 15.08 -8.95
C GLU A 333 -18.37 14.48 -7.87
N TYR A 334 -17.04 14.51 -8.09
CA TYR A 334 -16.03 14.15 -7.08
C TYR A 334 -15.49 15.36 -6.31
N ARG A 335 -15.86 16.59 -6.71
CA ARG A 335 -15.28 17.81 -6.15
C ARG A 335 -15.83 18.11 -4.75
N ALA A 336 -14.93 18.46 -3.83
CA ALA A 336 -15.30 18.96 -2.51
C ALA A 336 -16.00 20.34 -2.58
N PRO A 337 -17.02 20.61 -1.75
CA PRO A 337 -17.84 21.83 -1.85
C PRO A 337 -17.04 23.14 -1.64
N GLU A 338 -15.98 23.11 -0.84
CA GLU A 338 -15.14 24.28 -0.56
C GLU A 338 -14.26 24.70 -1.74
N LEU A 339 -13.99 23.79 -2.69
CA LEU A 339 -13.20 24.10 -3.89
C LEU A 339 -13.91 25.07 -4.84
N GLU A 340 -15.20 25.34 -4.64
CA GLU A 340 -15.92 26.39 -5.37
C GLU A 340 -15.53 27.80 -4.89
N LYS A 341 -15.14 27.93 -3.62
CA LYS A 341 -14.94 29.22 -2.94
C LYS A 341 -13.49 29.51 -2.59
N SER A 342 -12.67 28.47 -2.42
CA SER A 342 -11.29 28.59 -1.99
C SER A 342 -10.37 27.64 -2.77
N HIS A 343 -9.07 27.75 -2.51
CA HIS A 343 -8.06 26.84 -3.03
C HIS A 343 -8.27 25.38 -2.63
N GLY A 344 -9.10 25.14 -1.62
CA GLY A 344 -9.18 23.88 -0.89
C GLY A 344 -7.98 23.72 0.06
N ASP A 345 -8.17 22.89 1.07
CA ASP A 345 -7.10 22.35 1.90
C ASP A 345 -6.88 20.86 1.53
N THR A 346 -5.99 20.20 2.27
CA THR A 346 -5.74 18.75 2.12
C THR A 346 -6.98 17.88 2.38
N LYS A 347 -8.05 18.42 2.98
CA LYS A 347 -9.30 17.69 3.22
C LYS A 347 -10.15 17.62 1.96
N ALA A 348 -9.93 18.48 0.97
CA ALA A 348 -10.61 18.41 -0.32
C ALA A 348 -10.35 17.05 -0.98
N ASP A 349 -9.09 16.60 -1.01
CA ASP A 349 -8.72 15.28 -1.55
C ASP A 349 -9.34 14.12 -0.76
N VAL A 350 -9.50 14.28 0.57
CA VAL A 350 -10.19 13.28 1.41
C VAL A 350 -11.66 13.15 1.04
N PHE A 351 -12.34 14.27 0.73
CA PHE A 351 -13.73 14.23 0.26
C PHE A 351 -13.83 13.51 -1.08
N SER A 352 -12.97 13.87 -2.04
CA SER A 352 -12.96 13.25 -3.36
C SER A 352 -12.65 11.74 -3.30
N LEU A 353 -11.70 11.33 -2.44
CA LEU A 353 -11.44 9.92 -2.15
C LEU A 353 -12.66 9.24 -1.49
N GLY A 354 -13.42 9.96 -0.65
CA GLY A 354 -14.67 9.47 -0.06
C GLY A 354 -15.75 9.20 -1.10
N VAL A 355 -15.83 10.01 -2.17
CA VAL A 355 -16.72 9.77 -3.30
C VAL A 355 -16.27 8.53 -4.07
N VAL A 356 -14.96 8.37 -4.34
CA VAL A 356 -14.41 7.15 -4.96
C VAL A 356 -14.74 5.91 -4.13
N MET A 357 -14.57 5.98 -2.81
CA MET A 357 -14.89 4.89 -1.89
C MET A 357 -16.38 4.51 -1.93
N PHE A 358 -17.28 5.49 -2.01
CA PHE A 358 -18.71 5.25 -2.23
C PHE A 358 -18.98 4.59 -3.58
N VAL A 359 -18.39 5.12 -4.66
CA VAL A 359 -18.58 4.59 -6.03
C VAL A 359 -18.13 3.15 -6.14
N LEU A 360 -17.00 2.77 -5.55
CA LEU A 360 -16.55 1.37 -5.51
C LEU A 360 -17.53 0.47 -4.74
N ALA A 361 -18.20 1.02 -3.71
CA ALA A 361 -19.11 0.24 -2.89
C ALA A 361 -20.45 -0.04 -3.58
N THR A 362 -20.98 0.95 -4.30
CA THR A 362 -22.36 0.91 -4.85
C THR A 362 -22.43 0.83 -6.37
N LEU A 363 -21.31 1.02 -7.09
CA LEU A 363 -21.20 1.01 -8.55
C LEU A 363 -22.33 1.79 -9.27
N PRO A 364 -22.57 3.07 -8.91
CA PRO A 364 -23.64 3.84 -9.53
C PRO A 364 -23.24 4.29 -10.95
N ASP A 365 -24.22 4.46 -11.85
CA ASP A 365 -23.97 5.03 -13.19
C ASP A 365 -23.38 6.45 -13.11
N PHE A 366 -23.80 7.22 -12.11
CA PHE A 366 -23.29 8.57 -11.82
C PHE A 366 -23.16 8.79 -10.30
N PRO A 367 -22.07 9.41 -9.80
CA PRO A 367 -21.83 9.69 -8.36
C PRO A 367 -22.80 10.70 -7.72
N CYS A 368 -24.06 10.31 -7.61
CA CYS A 368 -25.12 11.06 -6.97
C CYS A 368 -26.04 10.14 -6.16
N VAL A 369 -26.76 10.70 -5.19
CA VAL A 369 -27.70 9.95 -4.36
C VAL A 369 -29.02 10.69 -4.27
N ARG A 370 -30.10 9.92 -4.05
CA ARG A 370 -31.46 10.45 -3.96
C ARG A 370 -31.71 11.09 -2.59
N THR A 371 -32.31 12.27 -2.54
CA THR A 371 -32.80 12.87 -1.29
C THR A 371 -34.03 12.13 -0.75
N ASP A 372 -34.47 12.47 0.45
CA ASP A 372 -35.73 11.97 1.01
C ASP A 372 -36.95 12.44 0.21
N SER A 373 -36.84 13.57 -0.52
CA SER A 373 -37.87 14.11 -1.42
C SER A 373 -37.83 13.53 -2.84
N GLY A 374 -36.87 12.66 -3.16
CA GLY A 374 -36.75 12.01 -4.47
C GLY A 374 -35.82 12.71 -5.48
N GLU A 375 -35.23 13.85 -5.14
CA GLU A 375 -34.29 14.59 -6.00
C GLU A 375 -32.93 13.88 -6.07
N MET A 376 -32.30 13.79 -7.25
CA MET A 376 -30.94 13.25 -7.39
C MET A 376 -29.92 14.38 -7.23
N LEU A 377 -29.01 14.27 -6.26
CA LEU A 377 -27.99 15.29 -6.00
C LEU A 377 -26.60 14.67 -5.88
N VAL A 378 -25.59 15.38 -6.40
CA VAL A 378 -24.18 15.08 -6.11
C VAL A 378 -23.85 15.32 -4.65
N PHE A 379 -22.81 14.67 -4.13
CA PHE A 379 -22.44 14.73 -2.72
C PHE A 379 -22.09 16.15 -2.23
N SER A 380 -21.58 17.01 -3.12
CA SER A 380 -21.18 18.38 -2.82
C SER A 380 -22.33 19.40 -2.87
N ALA A 381 -23.54 18.99 -3.26
CA ALA A 381 -24.67 19.90 -3.41
C ALA A 381 -25.05 20.59 -2.08
N SER A 382 -25.16 21.91 -2.08
CA SER A 382 -25.44 22.73 -0.88
C SER A 382 -26.77 22.43 -0.18
N LYS A 383 -27.71 21.75 -0.86
CA LYS A 383 -29.00 21.31 -0.30
C LYS A 383 -28.85 20.23 0.77
N TRP A 384 -27.70 19.55 0.85
CA TRP A 384 -27.49 18.51 1.85
C TRP A 384 -27.32 19.09 3.25
N SER A 385 -28.15 18.64 4.19
CA SER A 385 -27.82 18.70 5.62
C SER A 385 -26.89 17.54 6.02
N PRO A 386 -26.08 17.66 7.09
CA PRO A 386 -25.25 16.56 7.57
C PRO A 386 -26.03 15.26 7.82
N SER A 387 -27.23 15.37 8.39
CA SER A 387 -28.08 14.22 8.69
C SER A 387 -28.69 13.59 7.44
N SER A 388 -29.18 14.39 6.48
CA SER A 388 -29.77 13.87 5.23
C SER A 388 -28.72 13.20 4.35
N LEU A 389 -27.51 13.77 4.24
CA LEU A 389 -26.41 13.17 3.47
C LEU A 389 -25.98 11.83 4.09
N LYS A 390 -25.79 11.81 5.41
CA LYS A 390 -25.51 10.58 6.16
C LYS A 390 -26.56 9.49 5.89
N ARG A 391 -27.85 9.81 6.00
CA ARG A 391 -28.93 8.86 5.74
C ARG A 391 -28.91 8.35 4.31
N ALA A 392 -28.71 9.22 3.32
CA ALA A 392 -28.65 8.85 1.92
C ALA A 392 -27.49 7.87 1.62
N ILE A 393 -26.28 8.18 2.09
CA ILE A 393 -25.10 7.31 1.96
C ILE A 393 -25.36 5.95 2.61
N GLN A 394 -25.83 5.94 3.86
CA GLN A 394 -26.13 4.72 4.61
C GLN A 394 -27.17 3.86 3.89
N ARG A 395 -28.22 4.48 3.33
CA ARG A 395 -29.27 3.79 2.59
C ARG A 395 -28.73 3.12 1.33
N GLU A 396 -27.96 3.84 0.51
CA GLU A 396 -27.46 3.27 -0.75
C GLU A 396 -26.43 2.16 -0.51
N ILE A 397 -25.51 2.31 0.45
CA ILE A 397 -24.54 1.25 0.77
C ILE A 397 -25.24 0.00 1.34
N ARG A 398 -26.24 0.16 2.23
CA ARG A 398 -27.00 -0.98 2.79
C ARG A 398 -27.90 -1.70 1.77
N ARG A 399 -28.22 -1.06 0.64
CA ARG A 399 -29.02 -1.65 -0.44
C ARG A 399 -28.22 -2.57 -1.34
N VAL A 400 -26.89 -2.50 -1.28
CA VAL A 400 -26.01 -3.36 -2.08
C VAL A 400 -26.31 -4.83 -1.74
N GLN A 401 -26.88 -5.55 -2.69
CA GLN A 401 -27.23 -6.96 -2.51
C GLN A 401 -25.98 -7.83 -2.56
N ARG A 402 -26.04 -9.00 -1.92
CA ARG A 402 -24.98 -10.05 -1.90
C ARG A 402 -23.71 -9.71 -1.10
N TYR A 403 -23.52 -8.47 -0.65
CA TYR A 403 -22.39 -8.08 0.18
C TYR A 403 -22.83 -7.20 1.35
N THR A 404 -22.26 -7.43 2.52
CA THR A 404 -22.54 -6.62 3.72
C THR A 404 -21.30 -5.82 4.06
N TYR A 405 -21.26 -4.54 3.73
CA TYR A 405 -20.22 -3.64 4.21
C TYR A 405 -20.36 -3.41 5.73
N SER A 406 -19.24 -3.21 6.42
CA SER A 406 -19.20 -3.09 7.87
C SER A 406 -19.76 -1.74 8.29
N GLU A 407 -20.30 -1.67 9.50
CA GLU A 407 -20.74 -0.38 10.05
C GLU A 407 -19.57 0.62 10.15
N GLU A 408 -18.35 0.13 10.40
CA GLU A 408 -17.17 0.98 10.46
C GLU A 408 -16.76 1.52 9.08
N PHE A 409 -16.86 0.70 8.03
CA PHE A 409 -16.74 1.14 6.64
C PHE A 409 -17.73 2.26 6.31
N ILE A 410 -19.02 2.04 6.60
CA ILE A 410 -20.07 3.03 6.32
C ILE A 410 -19.82 4.33 7.10
N ARG A 411 -19.40 4.24 8.36
CA ARG A 411 -19.02 5.41 9.19
C ARG A 411 -17.82 6.15 8.61
N LEU A 412 -16.86 5.46 7.99
CA LEU A 412 -15.72 6.09 7.36
C LEU A 412 -16.13 6.88 6.12
N VAL A 413 -16.93 6.29 5.22
CA VAL A 413 -17.46 6.98 4.03
C VAL A 413 -18.22 8.25 4.43
N VAL A 414 -19.11 8.16 5.42
CA VAL A 414 -19.86 9.32 5.92
C VAL A 414 -18.93 10.39 6.49
N ALA A 415 -17.90 10.01 7.25
CA ALA A 415 -16.94 10.96 7.83
C ALA A 415 -16.11 11.69 6.76
N MET A 416 -15.77 11.02 5.65
CA MET A 416 -15.02 11.62 4.54
C MET A 416 -15.87 12.58 3.71
N LEU A 417 -17.19 12.35 3.62
CA LEU A 417 -18.13 13.15 2.82
C LEU A 417 -18.81 14.30 3.60
N VAL A 418 -18.38 14.59 4.83
CA VAL A 418 -18.87 15.76 5.58
C VAL A 418 -18.47 17.05 4.87
N HIS A 419 -19.43 17.97 4.68
CA HIS A 419 -19.17 19.23 3.98
C HIS A 419 -18.17 20.13 4.69
N GLN A 420 -18.21 20.19 6.02
CA GLN A 420 -17.24 20.95 6.82
C GLN A 420 -15.84 20.30 6.76
N PRO A 421 -14.83 20.93 6.13
CA PRO A 421 -13.50 20.31 5.93
C PRO A 421 -12.79 19.95 7.24
N ALA A 422 -12.91 20.82 8.25
CA ALA A 422 -12.32 20.59 9.58
C ALA A 422 -12.84 19.31 10.27
N ALA A 423 -14.08 18.90 9.97
CA ALA A 423 -14.71 17.71 10.55
C ALA A 423 -14.36 16.41 9.81
N ARG A 424 -13.79 16.47 8.59
CA ARG A 424 -13.32 15.29 7.86
C ARG A 424 -12.06 14.70 8.52
N PRO A 425 -11.81 13.39 8.44
CA PRO A 425 -10.53 12.82 8.85
C PRO A 425 -9.37 13.36 7.99
N THR A 426 -8.15 13.29 8.50
CA THR A 426 -6.94 13.44 7.66
C THR A 426 -6.71 12.16 6.85
N SER A 427 -5.92 12.22 5.78
CA SER A 427 -5.51 11.01 5.03
C SER A 427 -4.84 9.97 5.94
N GLY A 428 -4.00 10.40 6.89
CA GLY A 428 -3.44 9.52 7.93
C GLY A 428 -4.49 8.83 8.82
N ALA A 429 -5.56 9.54 9.20
CA ALA A 429 -6.66 8.96 9.96
C ALA A 429 -7.52 8.00 9.12
N VAL A 430 -7.67 8.28 7.82
CA VAL A 430 -8.33 7.36 6.86
C VAL A 430 -7.55 6.05 6.77
N ILE A 431 -6.22 6.12 6.58
CA ILE A 431 -5.32 4.95 6.56
C ILE A 431 -5.54 4.07 7.80
N TYR A 432 -5.49 4.68 8.99
CA TYR A 432 -5.67 3.97 10.26
C TYR A 432 -7.04 3.26 10.37
N ARG A 433 -8.12 3.93 9.94
CA ARG A 433 -9.46 3.34 10.01
C ARG A 433 -9.66 2.23 8.97
N LEU A 434 -9.11 2.37 7.76
CA LEU A 434 -9.14 1.30 6.75
C LEU A 434 -8.41 0.05 7.25
N GLN A 435 -7.23 0.21 7.85
CA GLN A 435 -6.45 -0.90 8.41
C GLN A 435 -7.26 -1.65 9.49
N LYS A 436 -7.92 -0.93 10.40
CA LYS A 436 -8.81 -1.55 11.39
C LYS A 436 -9.98 -2.31 10.77
N ILE A 437 -10.61 -1.77 9.72
CA ILE A 437 -11.71 -2.45 9.02
C ILE A 437 -11.20 -3.77 8.41
N MET A 438 -10.04 -3.73 7.75
CA MET A 438 -9.43 -4.91 7.13
C MET A 438 -9.03 -5.97 8.15
N GLU A 439 -8.41 -5.57 9.27
CA GLU A 439 -8.06 -6.46 10.38
C GLU A 439 -9.31 -7.17 10.95
N GLN A 440 -10.40 -6.44 11.18
CA GLN A 440 -11.64 -7.03 11.69
C GLN A 440 -12.24 -8.04 10.71
N ARG A 441 -12.20 -7.76 9.40
CA ARG A 441 -12.71 -8.68 8.38
C ARG A 441 -11.91 -9.96 8.26
N LEU A 442 -10.58 -9.85 8.33
CA LEU A 442 -9.69 -11.00 8.40
C LEU A 442 -10.01 -11.87 9.63
N MET A 443 -10.24 -11.26 10.79
CA MET A 443 -10.62 -11.99 12.00
C MET A 443 -12.01 -12.65 11.94
N GLU A 444 -12.95 -12.07 11.19
CA GLU A 444 -14.29 -12.63 10.96
C GLU A 444 -14.30 -13.78 9.93
N GLY A 445 -13.21 -14.03 9.21
CA GLY A 445 -13.16 -14.99 8.11
C GLY A 445 -14.03 -14.59 6.90
N LYS A 446 -14.28 -13.28 6.72
CA LYS A 446 -15.06 -12.73 5.61
C LYS A 446 -14.13 -11.98 4.66
N GLU A 447 -13.98 -12.49 3.44
CA GLU A 447 -13.25 -11.84 2.34
C GLU A 447 -14.08 -10.79 1.58
#